data_AF-A0A1Q5X029-F1
#
_entry.id   AF-A0A1Q5X029-F1
#
_cell.length_a   1.000
_cell.length_b   1.000
_cell.length_c   1.000
_cell.angle_alpha   90.00
_cell.angle_beta   90.00
_cell.angle_gamma   90.00
#
_symmetry.space_group_name_H-M   'P 1'
#
loop_
_entity.id
_entity.type
_entity.pdbx_description
1 polymer ?
#
loop_
_entity_poly.entity_id
_entity_poly.type
_entity_poly.pdbx_seq_one_letter_code
_entity_poly.pdbx_strand_id
1 'polypeptide(L)'
;MSVWRRKALELFYDARFHFTQKDDTVYSLLLELHIRLDELHRNNNTFELTKIYNYVEWCFHQGNRSHYLCNAAAVGFYEHLVDDEITRNAIPYWVKPDIFEAVQSFFEWRLENKLALYIELVMEYNKINNTQFIS
;
A
#
# COMPACT_ATOMS: atom_id res chain seq x y z
N MET A 1 17.57 -17.05 2.15
CA MET A 1 16.80 -15.91 1.60
C MET A 1 15.46 -15.82 2.31
N SER A 2 15.05 -14.63 2.78
CA SER A 2 13.78 -14.41 3.49
C SER A 2 12.57 -14.72 2.59
N VAL A 3 11.44 -15.05 3.20
CA VAL A 3 10.20 -15.40 2.47
C VAL A 3 9.69 -14.23 1.63
N TRP A 4 9.67 -13.02 2.19
CA TRP A 4 9.22 -11.82 1.48
C TRP A 4 10.03 -11.57 0.22
N ARG A 5 11.36 -11.74 0.30
CA ARG A 5 12.28 -11.49 -0.82
C ARG A 5 12.07 -12.52 -1.92
N ARG A 6 11.93 -13.81 -1.56
CA ARG A 6 11.65 -14.85 -2.55
C ARG A 6 10.36 -14.57 -3.33
N LYS A 7 9.27 -14.23 -2.62
CA LYS A 7 7.99 -13.86 -3.23
C LYS A 7 8.10 -12.64 -4.13
N ALA A 8 8.84 -11.61 -3.71
CA ALA A 8 9.06 -10.42 -4.53
C ALA A 8 9.77 -10.76 -5.85
N LEU A 9 10.84 -11.56 -5.79
CA LEU A 9 11.63 -11.93 -6.97
C LEU A 9 10.85 -12.82 -7.96
N GLU A 10 9.88 -13.60 -7.47
CA GLU A 10 8.94 -14.38 -8.28
C GLU A 10 7.91 -13.48 -8.99
N LEU A 11 7.38 -12.46 -8.29
CA LEU A 11 6.32 -11.59 -8.80
C LEU A 11 6.84 -10.44 -9.69
N PHE A 12 7.97 -9.86 -9.30
CA PHE A 12 8.56 -8.66 -9.91
C PHE A 12 9.90 -9.03 -10.53
N TYR A 13 9.89 -9.35 -11.83
CA TYR A 13 11.10 -9.82 -12.51
C TYR A 13 12.20 -8.76 -12.50
N ASP A 14 11.82 -7.51 -12.74
CA ASP A 14 12.70 -6.35 -12.72
C ASP A 14 13.36 -6.15 -11.34
N ALA A 15 12.66 -6.49 -10.24
CA ALA A 15 13.24 -6.47 -8.90
C ALA A 15 14.40 -7.45 -8.74
N ARG A 16 14.53 -8.49 -9.60
CA ARG A 16 15.68 -9.40 -9.60
C ARG A 16 16.98 -8.72 -10.03
N PHE A 17 16.93 -7.56 -10.67
CA PHE A 17 18.12 -6.81 -11.05
C PHE A 17 18.49 -5.74 -10.02
N HIS A 18 17.53 -5.30 -9.22
CA HIS A 18 17.71 -4.18 -8.29
C HIS A 18 17.69 -4.57 -6.80
N PHE A 19 17.14 -5.74 -6.43
CA PHE A 19 16.97 -6.18 -5.03
C PHE A 19 17.75 -7.47 -4.67
N THR A 20 19.00 -7.57 -5.14
CA THR A 20 19.88 -8.74 -4.92
C THR A 20 20.96 -8.53 -3.88
N GLN A 21 21.15 -7.29 -3.41
CA GLN A 21 22.16 -6.95 -2.43
C GLN A 21 21.69 -7.30 -1.01
N LYS A 22 22.67 -7.54 -0.13
CA LYS A 22 22.42 -7.91 1.27
C LYS A 22 21.70 -6.80 2.04
N ASP A 23 21.94 -5.56 1.65
CA ASP A 23 21.45 -4.36 2.32
C ASP A 23 20.08 -3.90 1.80
N ASP A 24 19.57 -4.57 0.75
CA ASP A 24 18.21 -4.34 0.29
C ASP A 24 17.21 -4.74 1.37
N THR A 25 16.29 -3.84 1.66
CA THR A 25 15.28 -4.03 2.69
C THR A 25 13.91 -4.21 2.06
N VAL A 26 12.97 -4.73 2.85
CA VAL A 26 11.57 -4.75 2.42
C VAL A 26 11.02 -3.33 2.25
N TYR A 27 11.53 -2.34 3.00
CA TYR A 27 11.13 -0.93 2.89
C TYR A 27 11.52 -0.36 1.53
N SER A 28 12.76 -0.56 1.10
CA SER A 28 13.20 -0.05 -0.21
C SER A 28 12.40 -0.68 -1.35
N LEU A 29 12.02 -1.96 -1.23
CA LEU A 29 11.15 -2.60 -2.22
C LEU A 29 9.73 -2.01 -2.20
N LEU A 30 9.12 -1.86 -1.03
CA LEU A 30 7.76 -1.35 -0.92
C LEU A 30 7.63 0.08 -1.43
N LEU A 31 8.63 0.92 -1.14
CA LEU A 31 8.70 2.28 -1.67
C LEU A 31 8.81 2.28 -3.21
N GLU A 32 9.67 1.44 -3.77
CA GLU A 32 9.80 1.27 -5.22
C GLU A 32 8.47 0.82 -5.87
N LEU A 33 7.74 -0.08 -5.23
CA LEU A 33 6.42 -0.52 -5.72
C LEU A 33 5.37 0.61 -5.62
N HIS A 34 5.41 1.42 -4.56
CA HIS A 34 4.53 2.58 -4.39
C HIS A 34 4.75 3.61 -5.51
N ILE A 35 6.00 3.95 -5.83
CA ILE A 35 6.34 4.96 -6.85
C ILE A 35 5.76 4.60 -8.23
N ARG A 36 5.55 3.31 -8.52
CA ARG A 36 4.99 2.84 -9.80
C ARG A 36 3.48 3.01 -9.91
N LEU A 37 2.77 3.20 -8.79
CA LEU A 37 1.31 3.17 -8.78
C LEU A 37 0.67 4.24 -9.64
N ASP A 38 1.20 5.48 -9.64
CA ASP A 38 0.63 6.58 -10.42
C ASP A 38 0.56 6.25 -11.91
N GLU A 39 1.69 5.80 -12.50
CA GLU A 39 1.74 5.40 -13.91
C GLU A 39 0.84 4.19 -14.20
N LEU A 40 0.85 3.19 -13.32
CA LEU A 40 0.04 1.99 -13.49
C LEU A 40 -1.47 2.28 -13.44
N HIS A 41 -1.91 3.18 -12.55
CA HIS A 41 -3.30 3.64 -12.48
C HIS A 41 -3.68 4.47 -13.71
N ARG A 42 -2.82 5.41 -14.16
CA ARG A 42 -3.07 6.18 -15.39
C ARG A 42 -3.23 5.29 -16.62
N ASN A 43 -2.44 4.23 -16.70
CA ASN A 43 -2.46 3.28 -17.80
C ASN A 43 -3.51 2.15 -17.63
N ASN A 44 -4.30 2.16 -16.55
CA ASN A 44 -5.24 1.10 -16.20
C ASN A 44 -4.61 -0.30 -16.23
N ASN A 45 -3.35 -0.42 -15.82
CA ASN A 45 -2.63 -1.69 -15.79
C ASN A 45 -3.04 -2.51 -14.56
N THR A 46 -4.30 -2.95 -14.57
CA THR A 46 -4.95 -3.70 -13.47
C THR A 46 -4.22 -4.99 -13.13
N PHE A 47 -3.54 -5.62 -14.09
CA PHE A 47 -2.76 -6.84 -13.87
C PHE A 47 -1.58 -6.58 -12.93
N GLU A 48 -0.76 -5.56 -13.19
CA GLU A 48 0.36 -5.22 -12.32
C GLU A 48 -0.10 -4.63 -10.99
N LEU A 49 -1.12 -3.76 -10.99
CA LEU A 49 -1.74 -3.24 -9.76
C LEU A 49 -2.17 -4.38 -8.83
N THR A 50 -2.87 -5.38 -9.38
CA THR A 50 -3.32 -6.55 -8.61
C THR A 50 -2.16 -7.30 -7.97
N LYS A 51 -1.05 -7.50 -8.68
CA LYS A 51 0.14 -8.15 -8.10
C LYS A 51 0.72 -7.34 -6.95
N ILE A 52 0.86 -6.01 -7.13
CA ILE A 52 1.42 -5.12 -6.12
C ILE A 52 0.54 -5.13 -4.88
N TYR A 53 -0.74 -4.79 -5.00
CA TYR A 53 -1.65 -4.74 -3.85
C TYR A 53 -1.74 -6.09 -3.11
N ASN A 54 -1.82 -7.22 -3.84
CA ASN A 54 -1.83 -8.55 -3.21
C ASN A 54 -0.50 -8.87 -2.48
N TYR A 55 0.64 -8.44 -3.02
CA TYR A 55 1.93 -8.65 -2.37
C TYR A 55 2.05 -7.82 -1.08
N VAL A 56 1.64 -6.55 -1.12
CA VAL A 56 1.70 -5.65 0.04
C VAL A 56 0.71 -6.09 1.11
N GLU A 57 -0.51 -6.49 0.72
CA GLU A 57 -1.48 -7.10 1.63
C GLU A 57 -0.87 -8.31 2.34
N TRP A 58 -0.25 -9.22 1.58
CA TRP A 58 0.40 -10.39 2.17
C TRP A 58 1.47 -9.99 3.19
N CYS A 59 2.28 -8.98 2.89
CA CYS A 59 3.29 -8.43 3.82
C CYS A 59 2.63 -7.88 5.09
N PHE A 60 1.55 -7.12 4.95
CA PHE A 60 0.79 -6.52 6.05
C PHE A 60 0.24 -7.58 7.00
N HIS A 61 -0.41 -8.62 6.46
CA HIS A 61 -0.96 -9.72 7.25
C HIS A 61 0.08 -10.66 7.86
N GLN A 62 1.38 -10.44 7.65
CA GLN A 62 2.41 -11.17 8.38
C GLN A 62 2.61 -10.68 9.82
N GLY A 63 1.85 -9.70 10.33
CA GLY A 63 2.03 -9.10 11.66
C GLY A 63 2.23 -10.09 12.81
N ASN A 64 1.45 -11.18 12.86
CA ASN A 64 1.58 -12.23 13.90
C ASN A 64 2.92 -13.01 13.83
N ARG A 65 3.62 -12.97 12.70
CA ARG A 65 4.89 -13.68 12.45
C ARG A 65 6.08 -12.73 12.35
N SER A 66 5.84 -11.51 11.88
CA SER A 66 6.86 -10.51 11.62
C SER A 66 6.24 -9.12 11.66
N HIS A 67 6.35 -8.48 12.83
CA HIS A 67 6.02 -7.07 12.99
C HIS A 67 6.79 -6.19 11.99
N TYR A 68 8.04 -6.56 11.66
CA TYR A 68 8.86 -5.85 10.68
C TYR A 68 8.21 -5.79 9.29
N LEU A 69 7.62 -6.88 8.79
CA LEU A 69 6.94 -6.89 7.48
C LEU A 69 5.63 -6.10 7.52
N CYS A 70 4.85 -6.26 8.58
CA CYS A 70 3.62 -5.53 8.78
C CYS A 70 3.88 -4.02 8.81
N ASN A 71 4.83 -3.59 9.65
CA ASN A 71 5.20 -2.19 9.77
C ASN A 71 5.73 -1.64 8.44
N ALA A 72 6.57 -2.40 7.74
CA ALA A 72 7.09 -1.98 6.44
C ALA A 72 5.98 -1.78 5.40
N ALA A 73 4.99 -2.66 5.33
CA ALA A 73 3.83 -2.49 4.45
C ALA A 73 3.01 -1.26 4.82
N ALA A 74 2.79 -1.04 6.11
CA ALA A 74 2.05 0.12 6.61
C ALA A 74 2.73 1.45 6.22
N VAL A 75 3.99 1.66 6.65
CA VAL A 75 4.66 2.95 6.48
C VAL A 75 5.39 3.11 5.14
N GLY A 76 5.83 2.00 4.54
CA GLY A 76 6.56 2.02 3.26
C GLY A 76 5.67 1.96 2.03
N PHE A 77 4.36 1.73 2.19
CA PHE A 77 3.43 1.65 1.07
C PHE A 77 2.09 2.30 1.38
N TYR A 78 1.34 1.80 2.37
CA TYR A 78 -0.03 2.26 2.60
C TYR A 78 -0.09 3.74 2.98
N GLU A 79 0.72 4.17 3.96
CA GLU A 79 0.81 5.57 4.43
C GLU A 79 0.91 6.59 3.28
N HIS A 80 1.62 6.22 2.21
CA HIS A 80 1.90 7.09 1.07
C HIS A 80 0.81 7.09 -0.01
N LEU A 81 -0.22 6.25 0.09
CA LEU A 81 -1.28 6.21 -0.93
C LEU A 81 -2.07 7.53 -1.02
N VAL A 82 -2.10 8.33 0.04
CA VAL A 82 -2.85 9.60 0.08
C VAL A 82 -2.09 10.78 -0.53
N ASP A 83 -0.79 10.62 -0.80
CA ASP A 83 0.10 11.68 -1.26
C ASP A 83 -0.32 12.20 -2.64
N ASP A 84 -0.64 11.30 -3.56
CA ASP A 84 -1.11 11.61 -4.90
C ASP A 84 -2.63 11.42 -5.02
N GLU A 85 -3.27 12.26 -5.83
CA GLU A 85 -4.72 12.21 -6.03
C GLU A 85 -5.18 10.88 -6.65
N ILE A 86 -4.44 10.38 -7.64
CA ILE A 86 -4.77 9.14 -8.34
C ILE A 86 -4.76 7.96 -7.38
N THR A 87 -3.73 7.83 -6.55
CA THR A 87 -3.62 6.73 -5.58
C THR A 87 -4.61 6.90 -4.43
N ARG A 88 -4.88 8.13 -3.99
CA ARG A 88 -5.87 8.41 -2.93
C ARG A 88 -7.27 7.98 -3.35
N ASN A 89 -7.69 8.38 -4.55
CA ASN A 89 -9.01 8.04 -5.09
C ASN A 89 -9.14 6.53 -5.38
N ALA A 90 -8.01 5.82 -5.53
CA ALA A 90 -7.99 4.38 -5.70
C ALA A 90 -8.16 3.60 -4.38
N ILE A 91 -7.92 4.21 -3.20
CA ILE A 91 -7.93 3.52 -1.90
C ILE A 91 -9.23 2.71 -1.67
N PRO A 92 -10.44 3.25 -1.88
CA PRO A 92 -11.70 2.51 -1.65
C PRO A 92 -11.86 1.22 -2.45
N TYR A 93 -11.15 1.09 -3.58
CA TYR A 93 -11.28 -0.04 -4.49
C TYR A 93 -10.19 -1.09 -4.30
N TRP A 94 -9.03 -0.69 -3.76
CA TRP A 94 -7.83 -1.52 -3.71
C TRP A 94 -7.37 -1.86 -2.28
N VAL A 95 -7.75 -1.08 -1.27
CA VAL A 95 -7.39 -1.33 0.13
C VAL A 95 -8.56 -2.01 0.84
N LYS A 96 -8.30 -3.14 1.49
CA LYS A 96 -9.34 -3.89 2.22
C LYS A 96 -9.73 -3.22 3.54
N PRO A 97 -10.97 -3.43 4.04
CA PRO A 97 -11.47 -2.74 5.23
C PRO A 97 -10.61 -2.92 6.48
N ASP A 98 -10.09 -4.12 6.72
CA ASP A 98 -9.24 -4.43 7.88
C ASP A 98 -7.89 -3.69 7.81
N ILE A 99 -7.36 -3.52 6.60
CA ILE A 99 -6.14 -2.75 6.37
C ILE A 99 -6.42 -1.27 6.53
N PHE A 100 -7.50 -0.77 5.91
CA PHE A 100 -7.91 0.63 6.01
C PHE A 100 -8.09 1.05 7.47
N GLU A 101 -8.82 0.26 8.26
CA GLU A 101 -9.02 0.51 9.69
C GLU A 101 -7.69 0.67 10.44
N ALA A 102 -6.71 -0.18 10.11
CA ALA A 102 -5.41 -0.20 10.76
C ALA A 102 -4.46 0.93 10.32
N VAL A 103 -4.66 1.52 9.14
CA VAL A 103 -3.78 2.56 8.58
C VAL A 103 -4.44 3.95 8.50
N GLN A 104 -5.73 4.08 8.78
CA GLN A 104 -6.47 5.34 8.62
C GLN A 104 -5.88 6.50 9.42
N SER A 105 -5.28 6.24 10.59
CA SER A 105 -4.62 7.28 11.39
C SER A 105 -3.37 7.85 10.69
N PHE A 106 -2.71 7.07 9.83
CA PHE A 106 -1.64 7.58 8.98
C PHE A 106 -2.21 8.50 7.91
N PHE A 107 -3.36 8.17 7.33
CA PHE A 107 -4.01 9.03 6.33
C PHE A 107 -4.43 10.36 6.95
N GLU A 108 -5.04 10.33 8.13
CA GLU A 108 -5.41 11.52 8.89
C GLU A 108 -4.19 12.42 9.13
N TRP A 109 -3.09 11.83 9.63
CA TRP A 109 -1.86 12.56 9.90
C TRP A 109 -1.23 13.16 8.62
N ARG A 110 -1.13 12.39 7.54
CA ARG A 110 -0.57 12.86 6.25
C ARG A 110 -1.41 13.98 5.63
N LEU A 111 -2.72 13.97 5.88
CA LEU A 111 -3.68 14.94 5.38
C LEU A 111 -4.09 15.97 6.45
N GLU A 112 -3.34 16.13 7.54
CA GLU A 112 -3.71 17.04 8.64
C GLU A 112 -3.95 18.49 8.17
N ASN A 113 -3.17 18.94 7.18
CA ASN A 113 -3.27 20.26 6.57
C ASN A 113 -4.31 20.33 5.43
N LYS A 114 -5.00 19.21 5.15
CA LYS A 114 -5.98 19.00 4.08
C LYS A 114 -7.18 18.17 4.58
N LEU A 115 -7.68 18.46 5.78
CA LEU A 115 -8.72 17.68 6.47
C LEU A 115 -9.94 17.35 5.59
N ALA A 116 -10.36 18.26 4.70
CA ALA A 116 -11.45 18.01 3.76
C ALA A 116 -11.22 16.78 2.86
N LEU A 117 -9.98 16.56 2.41
CA LEU A 117 -9.63 15.38 1.59
C LEU A 117 -9.66 14.09 2.42
N TYR A 118 -9.31 14.15 3.71
CA TYR A 118 -9.40 12.99 4.59
C TYR A 118 -10.86 12.60 4.84
N ILE A 119 -11.71 13.58 5.14
CA ILE A 119 -13.16 13.37 5.32
C ILE A 119 -13.77 12.78 4.05
N GLU A 120 -13.47 13.35 2.88
CA GLU A 120 -13.93 12.85 1.58
C GLU A 120 -13.50 11.39 1.34
N LEU A 121 -12.23 11.08 1.59
CA LEU A 121 -11.70 9.72 1.49
C LEU A 121 -12.47 8.74 2.36
N VAL A 122 -12.67 9.05 3.65
CA VAL A 122 -13.38 8.17 4.59
C VAL A 122 -14.85 7.99 4.18
N MET A 123 -15.51 9.07 3.76
CA MET A 123 -16.89 9.02 3.27
C MET A 123 -17.03 8.14 2.02
N GLU A 124 -16.13 8.31 1.05
CA GLU A 124 -16.14 7.51 -0.17
C GLU A 124 -15.81 6.04 0.12
N TYR A 125 -14.84 5.79 1.01
CA TYR A 125 -14.50 4.45 1.46
C TYR A 125 -15.70 3.74 2.09
N ASN A 126 -16.40 4.41 3.02
CA ASN A 126 -17.59 3.90 3.68
C ASN A 126 -18.71 3.58 2.69
N LYS A 127 -18.93 4.46 1.70
CA LYS A 127 -19.94 4.26 0.66
C LYS A 127 -19.65 3.03 -0.20
N ILE A 128 -18.41 2.84 -0.63
CA ILE A 128 -18.02 1.76 -1.54
C ILE A 128 -17.95 0.40 -0.82
N ASN A 129 -17.40 0.38 0.39
CA ASN A 129 -17.15 -0.85 1.14
C ASN A 129 -18.26 -1.21 2.14
N ASN A 130 -19.31 -0.38 2.23
CA ASN A 130 -20.40 -0.55 3.19
C ASN A 130 -19.89 -0.62 4.64
N THR A 131 -18.98 0.30 5.01
CA THR A 131 -18.38 0.44 6.34
C THR A 131 -18.87 1.71 7.06
N GLN A 132 -18.47 1.89 8.32
CA GLN A 132 -18.85 3.04 9.17
C GLN A 132 -17.65 3.61 9.94
N PHE A 133 -16.51 3.78 9.26
CA PHE A 133 -15.34 4.42 9.85
C PHE A 133 -15.62 5.91 10.14
N ILE A 134 -14.99 6.43 11.19
CA ILE A 134 -15.15 7.81 11.65
C ILE A 134 -14.03 8.65 11.04
N SER A 135 -14.40 9.79 10.48
CA SER A 135 -13.49 10.82 9.95
C SER A 135 -13.31 11.98 10.93
#